data_AF-A0A523X950-F1
#
_entry.id   AF-A0A523X950-F1
#
_cell.length_a   1.000
_cell.length_b   1.000
_cell.length_c   1.000
_cell.angle_alpha   90.00
_cell.angle_beta   90.00
_cell.angle_gamma   90.00
#
_symmetry.space_group_name_H-M   'P 1'
#
loop_
_entity.id
_entity.type
_entity.pdbx_description
1 polymer ?
#
loop_
_entity_poly.entity_id
_entity_poly.type
_entity_poly.pdbx_seq_one_letter_code
_entity_poly.pdbx_strand_id
1 'polypeptide(L)'
;MGEQQDTVLTQREREVLVLVGRGLTNQEIARHLFTSISTVKICLHQACVKLKARNRAQAVILAMKRGLLDTQEVYSLDELADLVTSLGPEAIETVAQLLKRKLEQAQLPSGIE
;
A
#
# COMPACT_ATOMS: atom_id res chain seq x y z
N MET A 1 -17.00 -25.04 -8.95
CA MET A 1 -15.82 -24.38 -9.53
C MET A 1 -15.19 -23.60 -8.40
N GLY A 2 -14.23 -24.22 -7.71
CA GLY A 2 -13.73 -23.74 -6.41
C GLY A 2 -12.96 -22.45 -6.57
N GLU A 3 -13.37 -21.44 -5.83
CA GLU A 3 -12.64 -20.19 -5.63
C GLU A 3 -11.24 -20.56 -5.12
N GLN A 4 -10.20 -20.25 -5.91
CA GLN A 4 -8.83 -20.34 -5.43
C GLN A 4 -8.62 -19.27 -4.35
N GLN A 5 -8.96 -19.64 -3.12
CA GLN A 5 -8.32 -19.13 -1.92
C GLN A 5 -6.81 -19.41 -2.02
N ASP A 6 -5.99 -18.55 -1.40
CA ASP A 6 -4.52 -18.56 -1.34
C ASP A 6 -3.74 -17.88 -2.48
N THR A 7 -3.53 -16.57 -2.34
CA THR A 7 -2.14 -16.06 -2.39
C THR A 7 -1.92 -15.05 -1.27
N VAL A 8 -2.04 -15.53 -0.02
CA VAL A 8 -1.51 -14.79 1.13
C VAL A 8 -0.02 -14.53 0.86
N LEU A 9 0.37 -13.25 0.84
CA LEU A 9 1.77 -12.87 0.77
C LEU A 9 2.51 -13.55 1.92
N THR A 10 3.70 -14.07 1.67
CA THR A 10 4.52 -14.51 2.80
C THR A 10 4.83 -13.32 3.68
N GLN A 11 5.09 -13.58 4.97
CA GLN A 11 5.51 -12.54 5.90
C GLN A 11 6.67 -11.70 5.33
N ARG A 12 7.61 -12.35 4.65
CA ARG A 12 8.77 -11.68 4.05
C ARG A 12 8.42 -10.81 2.85
N GLU A 13 7.52 -11.28 1.98
CA GLU A 13 7.01 -10.49 0.86
C GLU A 13 6.26 -9.26 1.34
N ARG A 14 5.44 -9.42 2.40
CA ARG A 14 4.72 -8.33 3.04
C ARG A 14 5.67 -7.29 3.64
N GLU A 15 6.64 -7.71 4.45
CA GLU A 15 7.67 -6.82 5.02
C GLU A 15 8.39 -6.00 3.95
N VAL A 16 8.79 -6.66 2.86
CA VAL A 16 9.45 -5.98 1.74
C VAL A 16 8.51 -4.96 1.09
N LEU A 17 7.23 -5.28 0.89
CA LEU A 17 6.25 -4.35 0.33
C LEU A 17 5.92 -3.18 1.26
N VAL A 18 5.89 -3.38 2.58
CA VAL A 18 5.75 -2.27 3.56
C VAL A 18 6.86 -1.25 3.35
N LEU A 19 8.12 -1.71 3.33
CA LEU A 19 9.27 -0.82 3.16
C LEU A 19 9.31 -0.18 1.77
N VAL A 20 8.80 -0.86 0.74
CA VAL A 20 8.61 -0.26 -0.59
C VAL A 20 7.60 0.88 -0.53
N GLY A 21 6.49 0.68 0.18
CA GLY A 21 5.47 1.72 0.35
C GLY A 21 6.01 2.95 1.06
N ARG A 22 6.94 2.75 2.02
CA ARG A 22 7.70 3.82 2.70
C ARG A 22 8.72 4.54 1.80
N GLY A 23 8.87 4.11 0.54
CA GLY A 23 9.79 4.74 -0.42
C GLY A 23 11.23 4.21 -0.38
N LEU A 24 11.54 3.17 0.39
CA LEU A 24 12.91 2.66 0.50
C LEU A 24 13.38 1.98 -0.80
N THR A 25 14.65 2.18 -1.11
CA THR A 25 15.38 1.47 -2.18
C THR A 25 15.67 0.03 -1.78
N ASN A 26 15.95 -0.84 -2.75
CA ASN A 26 16.29 -2.25 -2.46
C ASN A 26 17.53 -2.39 -1.56
N GLN A 27 18.46 -1.44 -1.63
CA GLN A 27 19.66 -1.42 -0.80
C GLN A 27 19.36 -1.03 0.65
N GLU A 28 18.42 -0.11 0.86
CA GLU A 28 17.94 0.24 2.21
C GLU A 28 17.12 -0.90 2.80
N ILE A 29 16.23 -1.51 2.02
CA ILE A 29 15.44 -2.67 2.44
C ILE A 29 16.36 -3.84 2.85
N ALA A 30 17.37 -4.14 2.05
CA ALA A 30 18.35 -5.18 2.34
C ALA A 30 19.06 -4.94 3.68
N ARG A 31 19.44 -3.69 3.96
CA ARG A 31 20.03 -3.27 5.23
C ARG A 31 19.04 -3.40 6.39
N HIS A 32 17.83 -2.87 6.25
CA HIS A 32 16.77 -2.92 7.27
C HIS A 32 16.40 -4.35 7.67
N LEU A 33 16.38 -5.25 6.69
CA LEU A 33 15.94 -6.62 6.87
C LEU A 33 17.08 -7.63 7.05
N PHE A 34 18.32 -7.15 7.22
CA PHE A 34 19.54 -7.94 7.36
C PHE A 34 19.66 -9.05 6.31
N THR A 35 19.47 -8.70 5.04
CA THR A 35 19.45 -9.64 3.91
C THR A 35 20.18 -9.08 2.68
N SER A 36 20.29 -9.86 1.61
CA SER A 36 20.94 -9.43 0.38
C SER A 36 19.98 -8.65 -0.54
N ILE A 37 20.51 -7.73 -1.34
CA ILE A 37 19.74 -7.01 -2.37
C ILE A 37 19.08 -8.00 -3.35
N SER A 38 19.77 -9.09 -3.68
CA SER A 38 19.24 -10.15 -4.55
C SER A 38 18.03 -10.83 -3.93
N THR A 39 18.05 -11.12 -2.62
CA THR A 39 16.92 -11.66 -1.88
C THR A 39 15.72 -10.71 -1.93
N VAL A 40 15.96 -9.40 -1.73
CA VAL A 40 14.89 -8.38 -1.83
C VAL A 40 14.27 -8.36 -3.23
N LYS A 41 15.08 -8.42 -4.29
CA LYS A 41 14.59 -8.47 -5.68
C LYS A 41 13.74 -9.71 -5.94
N ILE A 42 14.15 -10.87 -5.43
CA ILE A 42 13.39 -12.12 -5.56
C ILE A 42 12.07 -12.02 -4.81
N CYS A 43 12.07 -11.56 -3.56
CA CYS A 43 10.84 -11.36 -2.78
C CYS A 43 9.88 -10.38 -3.48
N LEU A 44 10.39 -9.27 -4.00
CA LEU A 44 9.59 -8.31 -4.78
C LEU A 44 8.98 -8.94 -6.03
N HIS A 45 9.75 -9.74 -6.76
CA HIS A 45 9.25 -10.42 -7.94
C HIS A 45 8.11 -11.39 -7.58
N GLN A 46 8.30 -12.22 -6.56
CA GLN A 46 7.28 -13.17 -6.10
C GLN A 46 6.02 -12.46 -5.60
N ALA A 47 6.17 -11.36 -4.86
CA ALA A 47 5.05 -10.55 -4.41
C ALA A 47 4.27 -9.95 -5.60
N CYS A 48 4.97 -9.39 -6.60
CA CYS A 48 4.34 -8.87 -7.82
C CYS A 48 3.58 -9.97 -8.58
N VAL A 49 4.16 -11.16 -8.74
CA VAL A 49 3.51 -12.30 -9.41
C VAL A 49 2.24 -12.71 -8.66
N LYS A 50 2.32 -12.90 -7.34
CA LYS A 50 1.16 -13.25 -6.49
C LYS A 50 0.04 -12.21 -6.54
N LEU A 51 0.40 -10.93 -6.59
CA LEU A 51 -0.55 -9.83 -6.66
C LEU A 51 -1.06 -9.54 -8.08
N LYS A 52 -0.44 -10.14 -9.11
CA LYS A 52 -0.64 -9.81 -10.54
C LYS A 52 -0.34 -8.33 -10.82
N ALA A 53 0.72 -7.81 -10.21
CA ALA A 53 1.17 -6.43 -10.36
C ALA A 53 2.25 -6.32 -11.44
N ARG A 54 2.17 -5.27 -12.27
CA ARG A 54 3.16 -4.97 -13.33
C ARG A 54 4.44 -4.33 -12.81
N ASN A 55 4.38 -3.71 -11.64
CA ASN A 55 5.52 -3.07 -10.99
C ASN A 55 5.31 -3.01 -9.47
N ARG A 56 6.39 -2.71 -8.75
CA ARG A 56 6.40 -2.65 -7.27
C ARG A 56 5.43 -1.61 -6.69
N ALA A 57 5.21 -0.48 -7.37
CA ALA A 57 4.27 0.54 -6.91
C ALA A 57 2.82 0.02 -7.01
N GLN A 58 2.48 -0.63 -8.12
CA GLN A 58 1.19 -1.29 -8.28
C GLN A 58 1.02 -2.44 -7.29
N ALA A 59 2.09 -3.17 -6.94
CA ALA A 59 2.04 -4.23 -5.94
C ALA A 59 1.63 -3.69 -4.57
N VAL A 60 2.21 -2.58 -4.11
CA VAL A 60 1.81 -1.92 -2.86
C VAL A 60 0.34 -1.50 -2.91
N ILE A 61 -0.08 -0.81 -3.98
CA ILE A 61 -1.48 -0.35 -4.13
C ILE A 61 -2.46 -1.54 -4.10
N LEU A 62 -2.16 -2.63 -4.81
CA LEU A 62 -3.01 -3.82 -4.85
C LEU A 62 -3.06 -4.53 -3.49
N ALA A 63 -1.93 -4.64 -2.80
CA ALA A 63 -1.88 -5.25 -1.48
C ALA A 63 -2.68 -4.43 -0.44
N MET A 64 -2.59 -3.09 -0.48
CA MET A 64 -3.43 -2.21 0.37
C MET A 64 -4.92 -2.35 0.03
N LYS A 65 -5.29 -2.32 -1.27
CA LYS A 65 -6.69 -2.51 -1.71
C LYS A 65 -7.29 -3.84 -1.30
N ARG A 66 -6.47 -4.88 -1.16
CA ARG A 66 -6.90 -6.23 -0.75
C ARG A 66 -6.79 -6.44 0.78
N GLY A 67 -6.41 -5.43 1.55
CA GLY A 67 -6.25 -5.53 3.01
C GLY A 67 -5.05 -6.39 3.45
N LEU A 68 -4.07 -6.63 2.56
CA LEU A 68 -2.86 -7.42 2.84
C LEU A 68 -1.72 -6.59 3.47
N LEU A 69 -1.80 -5.26 3.33
CA LEU A 69 -0.92 -4.28 3.94
C LEU A 69 -1.77 -3.24 4.66
N ASP A 70 -1.39 -2.89 5.89
CA ASP A 70 -2.00 -1.77 6.58
C ASP A 70 -1.35 -0.46 6.13
N THR A 71 -2.17 0.55 5.83
CA THR A 71 -1.74 1.94 5.62
C THR A 71 -0.87 2.49 6.74
N GLN A 72 -1.14 2.11 7.99
CA GLN A 72 -0.40 2.55 9.18
C GLN A 72 1.03 2.02 9.19
N GLU A 73 1.30 0.91 8.50
CA GLU A 73 2.64 0.37 8.35
C GLU A 73 3.43 1.11 7.26
N VAL A 74 2.76 1.80 6.34
CA VAL A 74 3.38 2.42 5.15
C VAL A 74 3.69 3.90 5.36
N TYR A 75 2.90 4.61 6.17
CA TYR A 75 3.16 5.99 6.58
C TYR A 75 2.83 6.14 8.07
N SER A 76 3.68 6.83 8.84
CA SER A 76 3.22 7.28 10.17
C SER A 76 2.15 8.37 10.01
N LEU A 77 1.19 8.42 10.94
CA LEU A 77 0.22 9.51 10.96
C LEU A 77 0.91 10.87 11.07
N ASP A 78 2.02 10.96 11.82
CA ASP A 78 2.84 12.16 11.93
C ASP A 78 3.49 12.56 10.61
N GLU A 79 4.07 11.60 9.86
CA GLU A 79 4.69 11.86 8.55
C GLU A 79 3.64 12.34 7.52
N LEU A 80 2.44 11.74 7.57
CA LEU A 80 1.34 12.17 6.72
C LEU A 80 0.86 13.57 7.11
N ALA A 81 0.76 13.87 8.41
CA ALA A 81 0.37 15.19 8.91
C ALA A 81 1.38 16.27 8.49
N ASP A 82 2.68 16.00 8.60
CA ASP A 82 3.74 16.90 8.16
C ASP A 82 3.66 17.16 6.64
N LEU A 83 3.51 16.10 5.84
CA LEU A 83 3.37 16.21 4.39
C LEU A 83 2.15 17.06 4.01
N VAL A 84 0.99 16.77 4.60
CA VAL A 84 -0.26 17.47 4.30
C VAL A 84 -0.21 18.93 4.76
N THR A 85 0.41 19.21 5.90
CA THR A 85 0.59 20.59 6.41
C THR A 85 1.47 21.43 5.47
N SER A 86 2.48 20.81 4.83
CA SER A 86 3.35 21.50 3.86
C SER A 86 2.68 21.86 2.53
N LEU A 87 1.51 21.29 2.22
CA LEU A 87 0.76 21.61 0.99
C LEU A 87 -0.03 22.92 1.07
N GLY A 88 -0.10 23.54 2.25
CA GLY A 88 -0.85 24.77 2.50
C GLY A 88 -2.37 24.56 2.64
N PRO A 89 -3.08 25.50 3.28
CA PRO A 89 -4.46 25.31 3.74
C PRO A 89 -5.45 25.02 2.60
N GLU A 90 -5.22 25.59 1.41
CA GLU A 90 -6.13 25.47 0.26
C GLU A 90 -6.12 24.04 -0.35
N ALA A 91 -4.95 23.41 -0.39
CA ALA A 91 -4.81 22.03 -0.86
C ALA A 91 -5.45 21.04 0.12
N ILE A 92 -5.29 21.28 1.42
CA ILE A 92 -5.90 20.47 2.49
C ILE A 92 -7.42 20.53 2.38
N GLU A 93 -7.98 21.73 2.26
CA GLU A 93 -9.42 21.94 2.12
C GLU A 93 -9.96 21.21 0.88
N THR A 94 -9.26 21.31 -0.26
CA THR A 94 -9.65 20.63 -1.50
C THR A 94 -9.68 19.11 -1.31
N VAL A 95 -8.64 18.53 -0.69
CA VAL A 95 -8.59 17.09 -0.41
C VAL A 95 -9.70 16.69 0.56
N ALA A 96 -9.95 17.47 1.61
CA ALA A 96 -11.01 17.22 2.59
C ALA A 96 -12.40 17.21 1.92
N GLN A 97 -12.69 18.17 1.05
CA GLN A 97 -13.95 18.23 0.30
C GLN A 97 -14.12 17.02 -0.64
N LEU A 98 -13.05 16.61 -1.34
CA LEU A 98 -13.09 15.43 -2.21
C LEU A 98 -13.33 14.15 -1.41
N LEU A 99 -12.69 14.01 -0.25
CA LEU A 99 -12.90 12.86 0.64
C LEU A 99 -14.32 12.82 1.18
N LYS A 100 -14.84 13.96 1.67
CA LYS A 100 -16.23 14.07 2.15
C LYS A 100 -17.21 13.64 1.07
N ARG A 101 -17.07 14.16 -0.16
CA ARG A 101 -17.91 13.80 -1.30
C ARG A 101 -17.87 12.31 -1.61
N LYS A 102 -16.68 11.68 -1.56
CA LYS A 102 -16.55 10.22 -1.78
C LYS A 102 -17.20 9.40 -0.67
N LEU A 103 -17.08 9.83 0.59
CA LEU A 103 -17.69 9.15 1.72
C LEU A 103 -19.23 9.23 1.66
N GLU A 104 -19.77 10.40 1.30
CA GLU A 104 -21.22 10.59 1.09
C GLU A 104 -21.74 9.72 -0.06
N GLN A 105 -20.98 9.61 -1.16
CA GLN A 105 -21.33 8.74 -2.29
C GLN A 105 -21.25 7.24 -1.94
N ALA A 106 -20.33 6.84 -1.07
CA ALA A 106 -20.20 5.46 -0.61
C ALA A 106 -21.29 5.05 0.39
N GLN A 107 -22.01 6.01 0.98
CA GLN A 107 -23.11 5.79 1.93
C GLN A 107 -24.51 5.74 1.26
N LEU A 108 -24.61 5.87 -0.07
CA LEU A 108 -25.88 5.64 -0.74
C LEU A 108 -26.23 4.14 -0.63
N PRO A 109 -27.40 3.77 -0.08
CA PRO A 109 -27.72 2.37 0.14
C PRO A 109 -27.70 1.63 -1.20
N SER A 110 -26.91 0.55 -1.25
CA SER A 110 -27.16 -0.57 -2.15
C SER A 110 -28.47 -1.23 -1.72
N GLY A 111 -29.58 -0.50 -1.87
CA GLY A 111 -30.93 -0.91 -1.54
C GLY A 111 -31.63 -1.37 -2.80
N ILE A 112 -31.52 -2.67 -3.05
CA ILE A 112 -32.57 -3.58 -3.55
C ILE A 112 -33.40 -3.06 -4.74
N GLU A 113 -33.10 -3.61 -5.92
CA GLU A 113 -34.12 -4.09 -6.86
C GLU A 113 -33.83 -5.56 -7.20
#